data_AF-A0A5N1JQI8-F1
#
_entry.id   AF-A0A5N1JQI8-F1
#
_cell.length_a   1.000
_cell.length_b   1.000
_cell.length_c   1.000
_cell.angle_alpha   90.00
_cell.angle_beta   90.00
_cell.angle_gamma   90.00
#
_symmetry.space_group_name_H-M   'P 1'
#
loop_
_entity.id
_entity.type
_entity.pdbx_description
1 polymer ?
#
loop_
_entity_poly.entity_id
_entity_poly.type
_entity_poly.pdbx_seq_one_letter_code
_entity_poly.pdbx_strand_id
1 'polypeptide(L)'
;MSKLLQKSNDSIQACQLLIEQHNLYTSSIHHAYYSSFQRSIYLLQIHFPKSLIEKTEEASSHVHVITTVEQKLVDSGYRFQALDFNQHINTLKRNRVHADYKNDLFDEKFSLKSLELARKLNIIIDELTNKLSSITST
;
A
#
# COMPACT_ATOMS: atom_id res chain seq x y z
N MET A 1 -1.65 5.45 -18.27
CA MET A 1 -1.40 4.89 -16.92
C MET A 1 -0.97 6.04 -16.00
N SER A 2 -1.54 6.17 -14.80
CA SER A 2 -1.05 7.15 -13.81
C SER A 2 0.39 6.81 -13.41
N LYS A 3 1.26 7.83 -13.23
CA LYS A 3 2.65 7.63 -12.76
C LYS A 3 2.70 6.91 -11.40
N LEU A 4 1.74 7.17 -10.51
CA LEU A 4 1.67 6.49 -9.20
C LEU A 4 1.29 5.01 -9.32
N LEU A 5 0.33 4.72 -10.21
CA LEU A 5 -0.07 3.33 -10.48
C LEU A 5 1.07 2.54 -11.12
N GLN A 6 1.82 3.16 -12.03
CA GLN A 6 3.03 2.54 -12.60
C GLN A 6 4.07 2.25 -11.51
N LYS A 7 4.41 3.24 -10.66
CA LYS A 7 5.36 3.01 -9.56
C LYS A 7 4.90 1.89 -8.60
N SER A 8 3.58 1.79 -8.35
CA SER A 8 3.01 0.73 -7.52
C SER A 8 3.24 -0.65 -8.16
N ASN A 9 2.99 -0.78 -9.46
CA ASN A 9 3.25 -1.99 -10.23
C ASN A 9 4.74 -2.36 -10.27
N ASP A 10 5.60 -1.38 -10.52
CA ASP A 10 7.05 -1.58 -10.54
C ASP A 10 7.52 -2.04 -9.15
N SER A 11 6.95 -1.49 -8.08
CA SER A 11 7.30 -1.86 -6.70
C SER A 11 6.90 -3.30 -6.39
N ILE A 12 5.68 -3.74 -6.73
CA ILE A 12 5.28 -5.13 -6.46
C ILE A 12 6.10 -6.13 -7.29
N GLN A 13 6.43 -5.77 -8.53
CA GLN A 13 7.30 -6.57 -9.39
C GLN A 13 8.73 -6.64 -8.85
N ALA A 14 9.30 -5.51 -8.43
CA ALA A 14 10.63 -5.47 -7.82
C ALA A 14 10.67 -6.30 -6.53
N CYS A 15 9.65 -6.22 -5.68
CA CYS A 15 9.54 -7.05 -4.48
C CYS A 15 9.65 -8.54 -4.82
N GLN A 16 8.90 -9.00 -5.83
CA GLN A 16 8.94 -10.38 -6.29
C GLN A 16 10.31 -10.79 -6.82
N LEU A 17 10.91 -10.00 -7.72
CA LEU A 17 12.23 -10.28 -8.30
C LEU A 17 13.33 -10.34 -7.23
N LEU A 18 13.31 -9.42 -6.26
CA LEU A 18 14.28 -9.39 -5.18
C LEU A 18 14.22 -10.67 -4.32
N ILE A 19 13.03 -11.22 -4.10
CA ILE A 19 12.86 -12.48 -3.36
C ILE A 19 13.31 -13.65 -4.22
N GLU A 20 12.71 -13.82 -5.40
CA GLU A 20 12.78 -15.06 -6.18
C GLU A 20 14.09 -15.21 -6.97
N GLN A 21 14.74 -14.10 -7.33
CA GLN A 21 15.89 -14.12 -8.24
C GLN A 21 17.19 -13.63 -7.60
N HIS A 22 17.09 -12.84 -6.53
CA HIS A 22 18.26 -12.17 -5.95
C HIS A 22 18.50 -12.51 -4.47
N ASN A 23 17.60 -13.23 -3.80
CA ASN A 23 17.66 -13.53 -2.37
C ASN A 23 17.83 -12.28 -1.49
N LEU A 24 17.31 -11.13 -1.94
CA LEU A 24 17.38 -9.83 -1.26
C LEU A 24 16.11 -9.59 -0.43
N TYR A 25 15.95 -10.40 0.62
CA TYR A 25 14.74 -10.49 1.42
C TYR A 25 14.43 -9.22 2.22
N THR A 26 15.42 -8.64 2.90
CA THR A 26 15.21 -7.40 3.68
C THR A 26 14.83 -6.24 2.75
N SER A 27 15.54 -6.08 1.63
CA SER A 27 15.26 -5.01 0.66
C SER A 27 13.89 -5.13 0.01
N SER A 28 13.37 -6.35 -0.20
CA SER A 28 12.05 -6.54 -0.81
C SER A 28 10.89 -6.03 0.07
N ILE A 29 11.06 -5.94 1.39
CA ILE A 29 10.04 -5.43 2.33
C ILE A 29 9.67 -3.97 2.04
N HIS A 30 10.66 -3.14 1.67
CA HIS A 30 10.45 -1.77 1.28
C HIS A 30 9.48 -1.68 0.10
N HIS A 31 9.73 -2.49 -0.92
CA HIS A 31 8.94 -2.54 -2.14
C HIS A 31 7.52 -3.09 -1.90
N ALA A 32 7.36 -4.08 -1.01
CA ALA A 32 6.05 -4.59 -0.62
C ALA A 32 5.16 -3.45 -0.07
N TYR A 33 5.67 -2.67 0.89
CA TYR A 33 4.95 -1.53 1.47
C TYR A 33 4.64 -0.44 0.44
N TYR A 34 5.64 0.00 -0.32
CA TYR A 34 5.46 1.11 -1.25
C TYR A 34 4.53 0.78 -2.41
N SER A 35 4.39 -0.49 -2.79
CA SER A 35 3.39 -0.91 -3.78
C SER A 35 1.97 -0.52 -3.36
N SER A 36 1.57 -0.81 -2.12
CA SER A 36 0.24 -0.48 -1.60
C SER A 36 0.10 0.99 -1.21
N PHE A 37 1.17 1.60 -0.70
CA PHE A 37 1.15 3.02 -0.32
C PHE A 37 0.97 3.93 -1.54
N GLN A 38 1.70 3.69 -2.64
CA GLN A 38 1.57 4.49 -3.86
C GLN A 38 0.20 4.31 -4.52
N ARG A 39 -0.36 3.09 -4.45
CA ARG A 39 -1.72 2.80 -4.93
C ARG A 39 -2.79 3.51 -4.09
N SER A 40 -2.59 3.58 -2.78
CA SER A 40 -3.42 4.37 -1.87
C SER A 40 -3.40 5.86 -2.23
N ILE A 41 -2.22 6.43 -2.51
CA ILE A 41 -2.12 7.82 -2.98
C ILE A 41 -2.83 7.99 -4.32
N TYR A 42 -2.68 7.04 -5.24
CA TYR A 42 -3.35 7.09 -6.54
C TYR A 42 -4.88 7.17 -6.39
N LEU A 43 -5.48 6.29 -5.57
CA LEU A 43 -6.91 6.31 -5.27
C LEU A 43 -7.35 7.68 -4.73
N LEU A 44 -6.63 8.21 -3.73
CA LEU A 44 -6.96 9.51 -3.15
C LEU A 44 -6.77 10.65 -4.15
N GLN A 45 -5.75 10.60 -5.01
CA GLN A 45 -5.49 11.64 -5.99
C GLN A 45 -6.63 11.76 -7.01
N ILE A 46 -7.20 10.64 -7.45
CA ILE A 46 -8.21 10.66 -8.51
C ILE A 46 -9.64 10.89 -7.98
N HIS A 47 -9.95 10.44 -6.76
CA HIS A 47 -11.31 10.54 -6.21
C HIS A 47 -11.45 11.57 -5.09
N PHE A 48 -10.36 11.88 -4.37
CA PHE A 48 -10.39 12.75 -3.19
C PHE A 48 -9.19 13.71 -3.14
N PRO A 49 -8.85 14.45 -4.21
CA PRO A 49 -7.60 15.20 -4.29
C PRO A 49 -7.39 16.20 -3.15
N LYS A 50 -8.48 16.76 -2.59
CA LYS A 50 -8.42 17.67 -1.43
C LYS A 50 -7.82 17.00 -0.18
N SER A 51 -8.01 15.69 0.00
CA SER A 51 -7.46 14.96 1.15
C SER A 51 -5.93 14.86 1.10
N LEU A 52 -5.27 15.20 -0.01
CA LEU A 52 -3.80 15.18 -0.12
C LEU A 52 -3.14 16.54 0.14
N ILE A 53 -3.91 17.64 0.20
CA ILE A 53 -3.41 19.03 0.27
C ILE A 53 -3.08 19.45 1.72
N GLU A 54 -3.68 18.81 2.73
CA GLU A 54 -3.62 19.21 4.15
C GLU A 54 -2.33 18.77 4.89
N LYS A 55 -1.19 18.62 4.20
CA LYS A 55 0.01 17.98 4.76
C LYS A 55 0.96 18.95 5.47
N THR A 56 1.24 18.68 6.74
CA THR A 56 2.44 19.11 7.46
C THR A 56 3.22 17.85 7.89
N GLU A 57 4.46 17.71 7.41
CA GLU A 57 5.44 16.63 7.69
C GLU A 57 5.20 15.21 7.09
N GLU A 58 6.30 14.55 6.67
CA GLU A 58 6.29 13.27 5.94
C GLU A 58 5.74 12.09 6.75
N ALA A 59 6.11 11.95 8.03
CA ALA A 59 5.62 10.85 8.87
C ALA A 59 4.11 10.94 9.14
N SER A 60 3.62 12.16 9.34
CA SER A 60 2.20 12.50 9.42
C SER A 60 1.48 12.14 8.10
N SER A 61 2.15 12.34 6.96
CA SER A 61 1.56 12.07 5.64
C SER A 61 1.25 10.58 5.39
N HIS A 62 2.04 9.65 5.92
CA HIS A 62 1.75 8.22 5.78
C HIS A 62 0.54 7.79 6.61
N VAL A 63 0.48 8.26 7.86
CA VAL A 63 -0.67 8.00 8.75
C VAL A 63 -1.94 8.56 8.12
N HIS A 64 -1.89 9.81 7.66
CA HIS A 64 -3.01 10.48 7.04
C HIS A 64 -3.57 9.72 5.82
N VAL A 65 -2.71 9.29 4.89
CA VAL A 65 -3.14 8.49 3.73
C VAL A 65 -3.80 7.19 4.16
N ILE A 66 -3.21 6.48 5.12
CA ILE A 66 -3.75 5.20 5.62
C ILE A 66 -5.13 5.41 6.27
N THR A 67 -5.25 6.34 7.21
CA THR A 67 -6.51 6.63 7.90
C THR A 67 -7.57 7.12 6.92
N THR A 68 -7.19 7.93 5.92
CA THR A 68 -8.14 8.40 4.91
C THR A 68 -8.66 7.25 4.07
N VAL A 69 -7.80 6.35 3.56
CA VAL A 69 -8.25 5.20 2.76
C VAL A 69 -9.14 4.25 3.58
N GLU A 70 -8.76 3.98 4.83
CA GLU A 70 -9.59 3.20 5.75
C GLU A 70 -10.99 3.81 5.90
N GLN A 71 -11.07 5.12 6.17
CA GLN A 71 -12.34 5.82 6.27
C GLN A 71 -13.14 5.71 4.96
N LYS A 72 -12.50 5.82 3.79
CA LYS A 72 -13.17 5.68 2.49
C LYS A 72 -13.67 4.27 2.20
N LEU A 73 -12.98 3.23 2.69
CA LEU A 73 -13.52 1.87 2.67
C LEU A 73 -14.78 1.77 3.53
N VAL A 74 -14.75 2.29 4.76
CA VAL A 74 -15.91 2.30 5.67
C VAL A 74 -17.10 3.05 5.07
N ASP A 75 -16.88 4.28 4.60
CA ASP A 75 -17.90 5.14 3.97
C ASP A 75 -18.54 4.45 2.76
N SER A 76 -17.77 3.62 2.04
CA SER A 76 -18.21 2.90 0.85
C SER A 76 -18.84 1.54 1.15
N GLY A 77 -19.05 1.19 2.42
CA GLY A 77 -19.68 -0.07 2.86
C GLY A 77 -18.72 -1.27 2.95
N TYR A 78 -17.42 -1.08 2.75
CA TYR A 78 -16.39 -2.13 2.79
C TYR A 78 -15.80 -2.30 4.20
N ARG A 79 -16.65 -2.47 5.22
CA ARG A 79 -16.22 -2.48 6.63
C ARG A 79 -15.20 -3.59 6.95
N PHE A 80 -15.39 -4.79 6.42
CA PHE A 80 -14.46 -5.90 6.65
C PHE A 80 -13.13 -5.66 5.94
N GLN A 81 -13.16 -5.20 4.69
CA GLN A 81 -11.95 -4.85 3.95
C GLN A 81 -11.22 -3.64 4.56
N ALA A 82 -11.92 -2.72 5.23
CA ALA A 82 -11.29 -1.65 6.00
C ALA A 82 -10.45 -2.19 7.16
N LEU A 83 -10.97 -3.19 7.88
CA LEU A 83 -10.23 -3.87 8.95
C LEU A 83 -9.00 -4.60 8.39
N ASP A 84 -9.18 -5.38 7.33
CA ASP A 84 -8.08 -6.09 6.66
C ASP A 84 -7.04 -5.10 6.13
N PHE A 85 -7.48 -4.01 5.50
CA PHE A 85 -6.60 -2.95 5.02
C PHE A 85 -5.77 -2.37 6.14
N ASN A 86 -6.41 -1.93 7.24
CA ASN A 86 -5.72 -1.31 8.37
C ASN A 86 -4.70 -2.29 8.99
N GLN A 87 -5.08 -3.55 9.21
CA GLN A 87 -4.20 -4.56 9.79
C GLN A 87 -3.00 -4.86 8.89
N HIS A 88 -3.23 -5.08 7.60
CA HIS A 88 -2.19 -5.45 6.66
C HIS A 88 -1.24 -4.27 6.38
N ILE A 89 -1.75 -3.05 6.16
CA ILE A 89 -0.91 -1.90 5.82
C ILE A 89 -0.04 -1.47 7.00
N ASN A 90 -0.57 -1.53 8.23
CA ASN A 90 0.21 -1.24 9.44
C ASN A 90 1.26 -2.32 9.72
N THR A 91 0.98 -3.58 9.35
CA THR A 91 1.98 -4.66 9.40
C THR A 91 3.11 -4.40 8.40
N LEU A 92 2.80 -4.10 7.14
CA LEU A 92 3.83 -3.76 6.15
C LEU A 92 4.60 -2.50 6.50
N LYS A 93 3.94 -1.47 7.06
CA LYS A 93 4.60 -0.25 7.52
C LYS A 93 5.62 -0.56 8.61
N ARG A 94 5.25 -1.37 9.62
CA ARG A 94 6.17 -1.80 10.70
C ARG A 94 7.33 -2.61 10.15
N ASN A 95 7.06 -3.55 9.25
CA ASN A 95 8.09 -4.37 8.62
C ASN A 95 9.07 -3.49 7.82
N ARG A 96 8.57 -2.50 7.08
CA ARG A 96 9.40 -1.54 6.34
C ARG A 96 10.26 -0.67 7.27
N VAL A 97 9.71 -0.19 8.39
CA VAL A 97 10.50 0.52 9.42
C VAL A 97 11.63 -0.36 9.93
N HIS A 98 11.35 -1.63 10.17
CA HIS A 98 12.33 -2.58 10.64
C HIS A 98 13.41 -2.84 9.58
N ALA A 99 13.01 -3.16 8.34
CA ALA A 99 13.92 -3.45 7.24
C ALA A 99 14.87 -2.28 6.90
N ASP A 100 14.36 -1.05 6.92
CA ASP A 100 15.13 0.12 6.46
C ASP A 100 16.06 0.69 7.56
N TYR A 101 15.76 0.44 8.84
CA TYR A 101 16.44 1.13 9.97
C TYR A 101 16.95 0.22 11.07
N LYS A 102 16.74 -1.10 10.99
CA LYS A 102 17.28 -2.09 11.92
C LYS A 102 18.31 -2.96 11.22
N ASN A 103 19.20 -3.56 12.01
CA ASN A 103 20.29 -4.38 11.49
C ASN A 103 19.89 -5.85 11.29
N ASP A 104 18.71 -6.25 11.77
CA ASP A 104 18.21 -7.62 11.61
C ASP A 104 17.83 -7.88 10.14
N LEU A 105 18.06 -9.12 9.70
CA LEU A 105 17.72 -9.56 8.35
C LEU A 105 16.42 -10.35 8.34
N PHE A 106 15.61 -10.13 7.30
CA PHE A 106 14.45 -10.97 7.03
C PHE A 106 14.83 -12.20 6.22
N ASP A 107 14.07 -13.27 6.40
CA ASP A 107 14.19 -14.49 5.60
C ASP A 107 13.19 -14.53 4.45
N GLU A 108 13.37 -15.49 3.55
CA GLU A 108 12.50 -15.71 2.40
C GLU A 108 11.02 -15.84 2.80
N LYS A 109 10.74 -16.66 3.83
CA LYS A 109 9.39 -16.96 4.29
C LYS A 109 8.68 -15.69 4.75
N PHE A 110 9.37 -14.81 5.47
CA PHE A 110 8.83 -13.54 5.93
C PHE A 110 8.59 -12.58 4.76
N SER A 111 9.53 -12.51 3.81
CA SER A 111 9.39 -11.65 2.64
C SER A 111 8.26 -12.11 1.71
N LEU A 112 8.07 -13.42 1.51
CA LEU A 112 6.94 -13.98 0.75
C LEU A 112 5.60 -13.64 1.40
N LYS A 113 5.49 -13.70 2.73
CA LYS A 113 4.29 -13.24 3.46
C LYS A 113 4.04 -11.75 3.24
N SER A 114 5.09 -10.93 3.27
CA SER A 114 4.95 -9.49 3.03
C SER A 114 4.49 -9.18 1.60
N LEU A 115 5.00 -9.93 0.61
CA LEU A 115 4.53 -9.86 -0.78
C LEU A 115 3.04 -10.26 -0.89
N GLU A 116 2.62 -11.33 -0.22
CA GLU A 116 1.21 -11.77 -0.20
C GLU A 116 0.29 -10.69 0.40
N LEU A 117 0.68 -10.11 1.54
CA LEU A 117 -0.05 -9.03 2.19
C LEU A 117 -0.19 -7.81 1.26
N ALA A 118 0.88 -7.43 0.57
CA ALA A 118 0.86 -6.32 -0.38
C ALA A 118 -0.09 -6.59 -1.57
N ARG A 119 -0.12 -7.83 -2.09
CA ARG A 119 -1.07 -8.23 -3.14
C ARG A 119 -2.52 -8.14 -2.66
N LYS A 120 -2.82 -8.64 -1.46
CA LYS A 120 -4.17 -8.53 -0.86
C LYS A 120 -4.60 -7.07 -0.69
N LEU A 121 -3.70 -6.22 -0.20
CA LEU A 121 -3.95 -4.79 -0.07
C LEU A 121 -4.23 -4.13 -1.41
N ASN A 122 -3.43 -4.44 -2.44
CA ASN A 122 -3.61 -3.85 -3.77
C ASN A 122 -4.99 -4.21 -4.36
N ILE A 123 -5.47 -5.44 -4.15
CA ILE A 123 -6.82 -5.86 -4.55
C ILE A 123 -7.89 -5.03 -3.83
N ILE A 124 -7.80 -4.89 -2.50
CA ILE A 124 -8.76 -4.07 -1.72
C ILE A 124 -8.80 -2.62 -2.23
N ILE A 125 -7.64 -2.03 -2.51
CA ILE A 125 -7.55 -0.65 -3.00
C ILE A 125 -8.14 -0.55 -4.41
N ASP A 126 -7.89 -1.52 -5.28
CA ASP A 126 -8.43 -1.55 -6.65
C ASP A 126 -9.95 -1.74 -6.65
N GLU A 127 -10.50 -2.59 -5.79
CA GLU A 127 -11.95 -2.76 -5.63
C GLU A 127 -12.64 -1.44 -5.27
N LEU A 128 -12.09 -0.70 -4.29
CA LEU A 128 -12.62 0.62 -3.93
C LEU A 128 -12.47 1.62 -5.08
N THR A 129 -11.31 1.63 -5.75
CA THR A 129 -11.04 2.52 -6.89
C THR A 129 -12.04 2.31 -8.02
N ASN A 130 -12.29 1.05 -8.37
CA ASN A 130 -13.23 0.68 -9.43
C ASN A 130 -14.67 1.05 -9.06
N LYS A 131 -15.08 0.81 -7.81
CA LYS A 131 -16.41 1.22 -7.32
C LYS A 131 -16.60 2.72 -7.46
N LEU A 132 -15.66 3.53 -6.98
CA LEU A 132 -15.76 4.98 -7.03
C LEU A 132 -15.77 5.50 -8.47
N SER A 133 -14.96 4.90 -9.35
CA SER A 133 -14.92 5.25 -10.78
C SER A 133 -16.25 4.96 -11.50
N SER A 134 -16.93 3.87 -11.13
CA SER A 134 -18.23 3.52 -11.72
C SER A 134 -19.36 4.50 -11.37
N ILE A 135 -19.27 5.15 -10.20
CA ILE A 135 -20.26 6.14 -9.74
C ILE A 135 -20.09 7.48 -10.46
N THR A 136 -18.85 7.84 -10.81
CA THR A 136 -18.54 9.13 -11.46
C THR A 136 -18.81 9.17 -12.97
N SER A 137 -19.20 8.04 -13.58
CA SER A 137 -19.45 7.92 -15.02
C SER A 137 -20.95 7.98 -15.39
N THR A 138 -21.81 8.32 -14.42
CA THR A 138 -23.25 8.58 -14.55
C THR A 138 -23.55 10.02 -14.18
#